data_AF-A0A838DZI4-F1
#
_entry.id   AF-A0A838DZI4-F1
#
_cell.length_a   1.000
_cell.length_b   1.000
_cell.length_c   1.000
_cell.angle_alpha   90.00
_cell.angle_beta   90.00
_cell.angle_gamma   90.00
#
_symmetry.space_group_name_H-M   'P 1'
#
loop_
_entity.id
_entity.type
_entity.pdbx_description
1 polymer ?
#
loop_
_entity_poly.entity_id
_entity_poly.type
_entity_poly.pdbx_seq_one_letter_code
_entity_poly.pdbx_strand_id
1 'polypeptide(L)'
;MTRVRLDTFDGRLRAAGLRLELRQADDLELILAGRGAVRAQLPVTEPPRLAADLPAGPFRARLAPIVDGRALLPLVTAASRETLAIRRDATGAAVVTATVHEGVDVVDGRGLPGWTIEVDELAGYPKSARRVRDLLDGLGLRRLDGDTLDVAAVATGAATAGCARSPTVALDRDAPALAGYQAVLANLTEGMAANWQGTVDDVDPDFLHDLRVAVRRIRSVLAQGKRVLPAEPRRRFGEGFRWLGHITGRARDLDVYVIEWDRYVAPLPADVAAALGPVLDHLGGARPAAHASLAAELEGSRSRRLLAEWRVWLSDPSGGGSPGSEASRALHEVVADRIARAQRRVLDAGRAIGDDTPVEHLHELRKDAKRLRYLLECFGGS
;
A
#
# COMPACT_ATOMS: atom_id res chain seq x y z
N MET A 1 -4.76 -9.69 -28.19
CA MET A 1 -3.73 -9.65 -27.14
C MET A 1 -4.31 -8.98 -25.91
N THR A 2 -4.18 -9.59 -24.74
CA THR A 2 -4.56 -8.98 -23.46
C THR A 2 -3.29 -8.62 -22.70
N ARG A 3 -3.25 -7.40 -22.15
CA ARG A 3 -2.16 -6.90 -21.31
C ARG A 3 -2.72 -6.47 -19.96
N VAL A 4 -2.07 -6.91 -18.88
CA VAL A 4 -2.41 -6.54 -17.51
C VAL A 4 -1.20 -5.86 -16.86
N ARG A 5 -1.39 -4.66 -16.31
CA ARG A 5 -0.37 -3.99 -15.48
C ARG A 5 -0.45 -4.57 -14.07
N LEU A 6 0.67 -5.10 -13.59
CA LEU A 6 0.82 -5.59 -12.22
C LEU A 6 1.69 -4.62 -11.41
N ASP A 7 1.29 -4.33 -10.19
CA ASP A 7 2.11 -3.67 -9.18
C ASP A 7 1.62 -4.06 -7.77
N THR A 8 2.36 -3.69 -6.74
CA THR A 8 1.88 -3.82 -5.37
C THR A 8 0.80 -2.77 -5.09
N PHE A 9 -0.01 -3.02 -4.06
CA PHE A 9 -1.04 -2.07 -3.63
C PHE A 9 -0.49 -0.66 -3.40
N ASP A 10 0.73 -0.52 -2.89
CA ASP A 10 1.43 0.74 -2.62
C ASP A 10 2.35 1.21 -3.77
N GLY A 11 2.33 0.53 -4.92
CA GLY A 11 3.03 0.96 -6.14
C GLY A 11 4.56 0.84 -6.09
N ARG A 12 5.09 -0.21 -5.45
CA ARG A 12 6.54 -0.38 -5.22
C ARG A 12 7.33 -0.53 -6.53
N LEU A 13 6.80 -1.18 -7.56
CA LEU A 13 7.49 -1.32 -8.85
C LEU A 13 7.57 0.01 -9.56
N ARG A 14 6.45 0.74 -9.63
CA ARG A 14 6.42 2.10 -10.17
C ARG A 14 7.41 3.02 -9.44
N ALA A 15 7.45 2.97 -8.10
CA ALA A 15 8.40 3.77 -7.31
C ALA A 15 9.86 3.43 -7.63
N ALA A 16 10.15 2.17 -7.96
CA ALA A 16 11.46 1.72 -8.45
C ALA A 16 11.71 2.03 -9.94
N GLY A 17 10.80 2.70 -10.63
CA GLY A 17 10.91 3.00 -12.07
C GLY A 17 10.75 1.77 -12.96
N LEU A 18 10.18 0.69 -12.43
CA LEU A 18 9.89 -0.56 -13.13
C LEU A 18 8.40 -0.69 -13.44
N ARG A 19 8.10 -1.52 -14.44
CA ARG A 19 6.76 -1.88 -14.89
C ARG A 19 6.73 -3.39 -15.11
N LEU A 20 5.80 -4.06 -14.45
CA LEU A 20 5.52 -5.48 -14.64
C LEU A 20 4.22 -5.62 -15.42
N GLU A 21 4.28 -6.35 -16.53
CA GLU A 21 3.13 -6.64 -17.36
C GLU A 21 2.92 -8.14 -17.46
N LEU A 22 1.69 -8.58 -17.34
CA LEU A 22 1.27 -9.91 -17.76
C LEU A 22 0.66 -9.79 -19.16
N ARG A 23 1.15 -10.62 -20.07
CA ARG A 23 0.79 -10.62 -21.48
C ARG A 23 0.16 -11.97 -21.83
N GLN A 24 -1.03 -11.93 -22.41
CA GLN A 24 -1.78 -13.11 -22.80
C GLN A 24 -2.16 -13.03 -24.29
N ALA A 25 -1.46 -13.84 -25.09
CA ALA A 25 -1.84 -14.20 -26.45
C ALA A 25 -2.29 -15.67 -26.43
N ASP A 26 -1.52 -16.55 -27.04
CA ASP A 26 -1.67 -18.01 -26.91
C ASP A 26 -1.04 -18.52 -25.62
N ASP A 27 0.13 -17.98 -25.27
CA ASP A 27 0.84 -18.23 -24.02
C ASP A 27 0.73 -17.03 -23.06
N LEU A 28 1.01 -17.30 -21.78
CA LEU A 28 1.05 -16.30 -20.72
C LEU A 28 2.51 -15.96 -20.39
N GLU A 29 2.87 -14.68 -20.48
CA GLU A 29 4.24 -14.21 -20.26
C GLU A 29 4.24 -13.00 -19.32
N LEU A 30 5.19 -12.97 -18.38
CA LEU A 30 5.52 -11.79 -17.59
C LEU A 30 6.64 -11.00 -18.26
N ILE A 31 6.47 -9.68 -18.34
CA ILE A 31 7.48 -8.75 -18.84
C ILE A 31 7.79 -7.74 -17.76
N LEU A 32 9.05 -7.69 -17.32
CA LEU A 32 9.57 -6.67 -16.43
C LEU A 32 10.47 -5.71 -17.21
N ALA A 33 10.06 -4.44 -17.29
CA ALA A 33 10.78 -3.38 -18.00
C ALA A 33 10.88 -2.11 -17.14
N GLY A 34 11.74 -1.16 -17.50
CA GLY A 34 11.87 0.10 -16.77
C GLY A 34 12.94 1.01 -17.37
N ARG A 35 12.95 2.28 -16.99
CA ARG A 35 13.99 3.23 -17.48
C ARG A 35 15.37 2.78 -17.03
N GLY A 36 16.28 2.58 -17.99
CA GLY A 36 17.66 2.16 -17.71
C GLY A 36 17.79 0.71 -17.22
N ALA A 37 16.70 -0.07 -17.25
CA ALA A 37 16.68 -1.43 -16.74
C ALA A 37 16.55 -2.43 -17.90
N VAL A 38 17.35 -3.50 -17.87
CA VAL A 38 17.30 -4.56 -18.90
C VAL A 38 15.92 -5.19 -18.89
N ARG A 39 15.27 -5.31 -20.05
CA ARG A 39 13.99 -6.00 -20.19
C ARG A 39 14.17 -7.47 -19.83
N ALA A 40 13.31 -7.99 -18.97
CA ALA A 40 13.28 -9.41 -18.61
C ALA A 40 11.91 -9.99 -18.99
N GLN A 41 11.90 -11.24 -19.41
CA GLN A 41 10.71 -11.99 -19.79
C GLN A 41 10.71 -13.34 -19.08
N LEU A 42 9.54 -13.81 -18.68
CA LEU A 42 9.36 -15.11 -18.04
C LEU A 42 8.02 -15.71 -18.46
N PRO A 43 8.01 -16.83 -19.20
CA PRO A 43 6.81 -17.62 -19.42
C PRO A 43 6.25 -18.12 -18.09
N VAL A 44 4.94 -18.04 -17.92
CA VAL A 44 4.23 -18.51 -16.72
C VAL A 44 2.98 -19.28 -17.13
N THR A 45 2.51 -20.17 -16.26
CA THR A 45 1.27 -20.92 -16.50
C THR A 45 0.05 -20.22 -15.92
N GLU A 46 0.26 -19.37 -14.91
CA GLU A 46 -0.78 -18.61 -14.23
C GLU A 46 -0.26 -17.24 -13.77
N PRO A 47 -1.14 -16.25 -13.55
CA PRO A 47 -0.76 -14.96 -13.00
C PRO A 47 -0.16 -15.12 -11.59
N PRO A 48 1.06 -14.62 -11.31
CA PRO A 48 1.63 -14.71 -9.97
C PRO A 48 0.89 -13.77 -9.02
N ARG A 49 0.63 -14.23 -7.80
CA ARG A 49 0.13 -13.38 -6.72
C ARG A 49 1.28 -12.82 -5.89
N LEU A 50 2.26 -13.65 -5.56
CA LEU A 50 3.46 -13.28 -4.82
C LEU A 50 4.70 -13.52 -5.68
N ALA A 51 5.78 -12.78 -5.41
CA ALA A 51 7.07 -13.07 -6.04
C ALA A 51 7.59 -14.48 -5.68
N ALA A 52 7.11 -15.07 -4.56
CA ALA A 52 7.45 -16.43 -4.15
C ALA A 52 6.84 -17.52 -5.04
N ASP A 53 5.74 -17.21 -5.76
CA ASP A 53 5.08 -18.13 -6.70
C ASP A 53 5.91 -18.33 -7.97
N LEU A 54 6.85 -17.41 -8.23
CA LEU A 54 7.74 -17.49 -9.36
C LEU A 54 8.88 -18.48 -9.13
N PRO A 55 9.35 -19.18 -10.18
CA PRO A 55 10.51 -20.06 -10.09
C PRO A 55 11.74 -19.29 -9.61
N ALA A 56 12.60 -19.96 -8.85
CA ALA A 56 13.89 -19.40 -8.46
C ALA A 56 14.71 -19.06 -9.71
N GLY A 57 15.23 -17.84 -9.77
CA GLY A 57 16.00 -17.36 -10.91
C GLY A 57 16.14 -15.84 -10.96
N PRO A 58 16.80 -15.31 -12.01
CA PRO A 58 17.11 -13.88 -12.12
C PRO A 58 15.87 -12.98 -12.10
N PHE A 59 14.76 -13.43 -12.70
CA PHE A 59 13.50 -12.68 -12.72
C PHE A 59 12.94 -12.48 -11.31
N ARG A 60 12.78 -13.58 -10.55
CA ARG A 60 12.34 -13.53 -9.15
C ARG A 60 13.32 -12.77 -8.27
N ALA A 61 14.63 -13.00 -8.41
CA ALA A 61 15.66 -12.34 -7.62
C ALA A 61 15.65 -10.81 -7.79
N ARG A 62 15.25 -10.31 -8.97
CA ARG A 62 15.08 -8.89 -9.22
C ARG A 62 13.76 -8.33 -8.69
N LEU A 63 12.67 -9.11 -8.76
CA LEU A 63 11.33 -8.66 -8.38
C LEU A 63 11.12 -8.70 -6.86
N ALA A 64 11.51 -9.80 -6.21
CA ALA A 64 11.20 -10.09 -4.82
C ALA A 64 11.66 -9.01 -3.82
N PRO A 65 12.89 -8.44 -3.92
CA PRO A 65 13.34 -7.39 -3.00
C PRO A 65 12.58 -6.07 -3.14
N ILE A 66 11.95 -5.83 -4.30
CA ILE A 66 11.23 -4.58 -4.58
C ILE A 66 9.80 -4.68 -4.04
N VAL A 67 9.13 -5.82 -4.27
CA VAL A 67 7.77 -6.02 -3.78
C VAL A 67 7.77 -6.36 -2.29
N ASP A 68 8.83 -6.99 -1.77
CA ASP A 68 9.08 -7.27 -0.35
C ASP A 68 7.84 -7.82 0.37
N GLY A 69 7.41 -9.01 -0.08
CA GLY A 69 6.27 -9.74 0.49
C GLY A 69 4.88 -9.27 0.05
N ARG A 70 4.76 -8.11 -0.60
CA ARG A 70 3.48 -7.60 -1.11
C ARG A 70 2.97 -8.38 -2.31
N ALA A 71 1.65 -8.53 -2.39
CA ALA A 71 1.00 -9.14 -3.54
C ALA A 71 1.05 -8.24 -4.77
N LEU A 72 1.18 -8.88 -5.94
CA LEU A 72 1.03 -8.28 -7.26
C LEU A 72 -0.46 -8.22 -7.59
N LEU A 73 -0.98 -7.01 -7.75
CA LEU A 73 -2.37 -6.76 -8.06
C LEU A 73 -2.55 -6.33 -9.52
N PRO A 74 -3.60 -6.81 -10.21
CA PRO A 74 -3.98 -6.30 -11.51
C PRO A 74 -4.52 -4.87 -11.35
N LEU A 75 -3.77 -3.89 -11.84
CA LEU A 75 -4.16 -2.48 -11.76
C LEU A 75 -5.00 -2.05 -12.96
N VAL A 76 -4.60 -2.50 -14.15
CA VAL A 76 -5.27 -2.15 -15.42
C VAL A 76 -5.17 -3.33 -16.36
N THR A 77 -6.29 -3.71 -16.96
CA THR A 77 -6.35 -4.71 -18.02
C THR A 77 -6.87 -4.07 -19.29
N ALA A 78 -6.11 -4.22 -20.39
CA ALA A 78 -6.54 -3.81 -21.72
C ALA A 78 -6.41 -4.95 -22.72
N ALA A 79 -7.39 -5.04 -23.61
CA ALA A 79 -7.37 -5.92 -24.77
C ALA A 79 -7.18 -5.09 -26.03
N SER A 80 -6.37 -5.58 -26.98
CA SER A 80 -6.23 -4.94 -28.29
C SER A 80 -5.89 -5.97 -29.37
N ARG A 81 -6.15 -5.62 -30.63
CA ARG A 81 -5.59 -6.31 -31.79
C ARG A 81 -4.22 -5.72 -32.09
N GLU A 82 -3.21 -6.58 -32.17
CA GLU A 82 -1.82 -6.17 -32.35
C GLU A 82 -1.29 -6.58 -33.71
N THR A 83 -0.62 -5.65 -34.39
CA THR A 83 0.16 -5.93 -35.60
C THR A 83 1.62 -5.56 -35.35
N LEU A 84 2.51 -6.55 -35.37
CA LEU A 84 3.94 -6.37 -35.15
C LEU A 84 4.69 -6.19 -36.48
N ALA A 85 5.43 -5.10 -36.59
CA ALA A 85 6.40 -4.86 -37.66
C ALA A 85 7.83 -4.94 -37.10
N ILE A 86 8.69 -5.73 -37.74
CA ILE A 86 10.09 -5.90 -37.35
C ILE A 86 10.99 -5.45 -38.49
N ARG A 87 11.85 -4.47 -38.24
CA ARG A 87 12.94 -4.13 -39.16
C ARG A 87 14.19 -4.91 -38.77
N ARG A 88 14.78 -5.61 -39.73
CA ARG A 88 16.06 -6.31 -39.57
C ARG A 88 17.18 -5.59 -40.33
N ASP A 89 18.41 -5.70 -39.84
CA ASP A 89 19.60 -5.26 -40.59
C ASP A 89 20.06 -6.31 -41.62
N ALA A 90 21.18 -6.03 -42.30
CA ALA A 90 21.75 -6.92 -43.31
C ALA A 90 22.20 -8.28 -42.75
N THR A 91 22.37 -8.40 -41.43
CA THR A 91 22.72 -9.68 -40.76
C THR A 91 21.48 -10.46 -40.33
N GLY A 92 20.28 -9.90 -40.49
CA GLY A 92 19.02 -10.48 -40.03
C GLY A 92 18.68 -10.15 -38.57
N ALA A 93 19.52 -9.38 -37.86
CA ALA A 93 19.25 -8.95 -36.50
C ALA A 93 18.13 -7.90 -36.48
N ALA A 94 17.17 -8.04 -35.57
CA ALA A 94 16.13 -7.03 -35.38
C ALA A 94 16.76 -5.74 -34.84
N VAL A 95 16.48 -4.61 -35.51
CA VAL A 95 17.02 -3.30 -35.13
C VAL A 95 15.97 -2.33 -34.61
N VAL A 96 14.70 -2.55 -34.95
CA VAL A 96 13.53 -1.85 -34.41
C VAL A 96 12.33 -2.77 -34.50
N THR A 97 11.47 -2.73 -33.48
CA THR A 97 10.11 -3.27 -33.55
C THR A 97 9.11 -2.14 -33.38
N ALA A 98 8.01 -2.22 -34.12
CA ALA A 98 6.88 -1.33 -33.96
C ALA A 98 5.60 -2.16 -33.88
N THR A 99 4.78 -1.91 -32.87
CA THR A 99 3.53 -2.64 -32.63
C THR A 99 2.37 -1.68 -32.75
N VAL A 100 1.48 -1.93 -33.70
CA VAL A 100 0.23 -1.18 -33.85
C VAL A 100 -0.84 -1.87 -33.00
N HIS A 101 -1.51 -1.12 -32.14
CA HIS A 101 -2.62 -1.58 -31.31
C HIS A 101 -3.92 -0.93 -31.80
N GLU A 102 -4.86 -1.75 -32.23
CA GLU A 102 -6.18 -1.34 -32.72
C GLU A 102 -7.29 -1.82 -31.77
N GLY A 103 -8.30 -0.98 -31.54
CA GLY A 103 -9.43 -1.33 -30.67
C GLY A 103 -8.98 -1.63 -29.25
N VAL A 104 -8.33 -0.66 -28.61
CA VAL A 104 -7.82 -0.82 -27.25
C VAL A 104 -8.96 -0.64 -26.26
N ASP A 105 -9.43 -1.74 -25.70
CA ASP A 105 -10.54 -1.77 -24.74
C ASP A 105 -10.01 -2.05 -23.33
N VAL A 106 -10.26 -1.14 -22.38
CA VAL A 106 -10.00 -1.38 -20.96
C VAL A 106 -11.20 -2.12 -20.37
N VAL A 107 -10.95 -3.16 -19.57
CA VAL A 107 -11.98 -4.09 -19.05
C VAL A 107 -13.11 -3.40 -18.28
N ASP A 108 -12.93 -2.16 -17.81
CA ASP A 108 -13.98 -1.31 -17.23
C ASP A 108 -14.88 -0.59 -18.27
N GLY A 109 -14.91 -1.07 -19.52
CA GLY A 109 -15.85 -0.64 -20.56
C GLY A 109 -15.51 0.69 -21.24
N ARG A 110 -14.31 1.22 -21.04
CA ARG A 110 -13.83 2.43 -21.71
C ARG A 110 -12.68 2.08 -22.64
N GLY A 111 -12.83 2.35 -23.93
CA GLY A 111 -11.79 2.13 -24.93
C GLY A 111 -11.07 3.43 -25.30
N LEU A 112 -9.85 3.30 -25.82
CA LEU A 112 -9.20 4.40 -26.52
C LEU A 112 -9.82 4.56 -27.91
N PRO A 113 -10.15 5.79 -28.36
CA PRO A 113 -10.57 5.99 -29.73
C PRO A 113 -9.38 5.79 -30.68
N GLY A 114 -9.58 4.96 -31.71
CA GLY A 114 -8.62 4.77 -32.79
C GLY A 114 -7.58 3.68 -32.53
N TRP A 115 -6.33 3.97 -32.90
CA TRP A 115 -5.20 3.06 -32.79
C TRP A 115 -4.00 3.79 -32.19
N THR A 116 -3.08 3.01 -31.63
CA THR A 116 -1.79 3.51 -31.11
C THR A 116 -0.64 2.71 -31.73
N ILE A 117 0.56 3.27 -31.72
CA ILE A 117 1.77 2.58 -32.18
C ILE A 117 2.87 2.72 -31.15
N GLU A 118 3.38 1.58 -30.68
CA GLU A 118 4.54 1.49 -29.80
C GLU A 118 5.79 1.24 -30.65
N VAL A 119 6.87 1.99 -30.41
CA VAL A 119 8.16 1.79 -31.06
C VAL A 119 9.18 1.43 -30.00
N ASP A 120 9.66 0.19 -30.02
CA ASP A 120 10.67 -0.29 -29.08
C ASP A 120 12.08 0.07 -29.58
N GLU A 121 12.86 0.69 -28.70
CA GLU A 121 14.28 0.92 -28.91
C GLU A 121 15.08 -0.32 -28.49
N LEU A 122 15.62 -1.06 -29.45
CA LEU A 122 16.45 -2.23 -29.19
C LEU A 122 17.88 -1.80 -28.80
N ALA A 123 18.45 -2.50 -27.81
CA ALA A 123 19.80 -2.21 -27.31
C ALA A 123 20.83 -2.24 -28.45
N GLY A 124 21.66 -1.20 -28.53
CA GLY A 124 22.66 -1.05 -29.60
C GLY A 124 22.16 -0.35 -30.87
N TYR A 125 20.84 -0.14 -31.04
CA TYR A 125 20.26 0.46 -32.25
C TYR A 125 19.41 1.74 -32.02
N PRO A 126 19.84 2.69 -31.17
CA PRO A 126 19.03 3.86 -30.81
C PRO A 126 18.73 4.79 -32.00
N LYS A 127 19.62 4.81 -33.01
CA LYS A 127 19.44 5.60 -34.24
C LYS A 127 18.29 5.05 -35.09
N SER A 128 18.08 3.74 -35.10
CA SER A 128 17.03 3.12 -35.91
C SER A 128 15.65 3.45 -35.35
N ALA A 129 15.48 3.38 -34.02
CA ALA A 129 14.24 3.77 -33.35
C ALA A 129 13.95 5.28 -33.50
N ARG A 130 14.98 6.15 -33.46
CA ARG A 130 14.83 7.58 -33.76
C ARG A 130 14.28 7.82 -35.17
N ARG A 131 14.84 7.18 -36.20
CA ARG A 131 14.36 7.34 -37.58
C ARG A 131 12.90 6.94 -37.76
N VAL A 132 12.44 5.88 -37.08
CA VAL A 132 11.03 5.49 -37.12
C VAL A 132 10.17 6.55 -36.45
N ARG A 133 10.58 7.09 -35.29
CA ARG A 133 9.88 8.21 -34.63
C ARG A 133 9.80 9.45 -35.53
N ASP A 134 10.90 9.86 -36.16
CA ASP A 134 10.93 11.03 -37.04
C ASP A 134 9.98 10.86 -38.25
N LEU A 135 9.86 9.63 -38.78
CA LEU A 135 8.93 9.32 -39.86
C LEU A 135 7.47 9.39 -39.40
N LEU A 136 7.17 8.87 -38.21
CA LEU A 136 5.82 8.95 -37.62
C LEU A 136 5.43 10.40 -37.31
N ASP A 137 6.37 11.20 -36.81
CA ASP A 137 6.17 12.64 -36.58
C ASP A 137 5.88 13.37 -37.90
N GLY A 138 6.59 13.03 -38.99
CA GLY A 138 6.36 13.57 -40.33
C GLY A 138 5.00 13.20 -40.95
N LEU A 139 4.38 12.10 -40.50
CA LEU A 139 3.02 11.71 -40.87
C LEU A 139 1.93 12.42 -40.03
N GLY A 140 2.32 13.29 -39.10
CA GLY A 140 1.40 14.03 -38.26
C GLY A 140 0.80 13.23 -37.10
N LEU A 141 1.42 12.11 -36.71
CA LEU A 141 0.99 11.37 -35.54
C LEU A 141 1.28 12.17 -34.26
N ARG A 142 0.32 12.15 -33.33
CA ARG A 142 0.53 12.75 -32.00
C ARG A 142 1.36 11.82 -31.14
N ARG A 143 2.52 12.31 -30.68
CA ARG A 143 3.34 11.60 -29.70
C ARG A 143 2.69 11.61 -28.33
N LEU A 144 2.66 10.43 -27.70
CA LEU A 144 2.19 10.23 -26.33
C LEU A 144 3.36 9.72 -25.48
N ASP A 145 3.39 10.13 -24.22
CA ASP A 145 4.34 9.60 -23.25
C ASP A 145 3.80 8.30 -22.64
N GLY A 146 4.64 7.27 -22.58
CA GLY A 146 4.26 5.95 -22.05
C GLY A 146 3.98 4.93 -23.16
N ASP A 147 3.49 3.76 -22.74
CA ASP A 147 3.01 2.72 -23.65
C ASP A 147 1.47 2.80 -23.81
N THR A 148 0.90 1.94 -24.66
CA THR A 148 -0.54 1.87 -24.94
C THR A 148 -1.35 1.64 -23.68
N LEU A 149 -0.83 0.85 -22.73
CA LEU A 149 -1.52 0.53 -21.49
C LEU A 149 -1.52 1.74 -20.54
N ASP A 150 -0.41 2.49 -20.47
CA ASP A 150 -0.31 3.75 -19.74
C ASP A 150 -1.29 4.80 -20.30
N VAL A 151 -1.35 4.94 -21.63
CA VAL A 151 -2.29 5.85 -22.32
C VAL A 151 -3.73 5.43 -22.05
N ALA A 152 -4.03 4.14 -22.13
CA ALA A 152 -5.35 3.60 -21.86
C ALA A 152 -5.77 3.88 -20.41
N ALA A 153 -4.89 3.63 -19.44
CA ALA A 153 -5.15 3.90 -18.04
C ALA A 153 -5.47 5.39 -17.78
N VAL A 154 -4.69 6.31 -18.35
CA VAL A 154 -4.90 7.75 -18.20
C VAL A 154 -6.24 8.18 -18.81
N ALA A 155 -6.57 7.68 -20.00
CA ALA A 155 -7.81 8.05 -20.69
C ALA A 155 -9.06 7.53 -19.98
N THR A 156 -8.98 6.38 -19.32
CA THR A 156 -10.12 5.77 -18.60
C THR A 156 -10.23 6.22 -17.15
N GLY A 157 -9.16 6.80 -16.59
CA GLY A 157 -9.06 7.17 -15.18
C GLY A 157 -8.68 6.00 -14.27
N ALA A 158 -8.15 4.91 -14.84
CA ALA A 158 -7.74 3.74 -14.07
C ALA A 158 -6.50 4.05 -13.22
N ALA A 159 -6.51 3.62 -11.96
CA ALA A 159 -5.45 3.93 -11.01
C ALA A 159 -4.23 3.03 -11.22
N THR A 160 -3.11 3.60 -11.67
CA THR A 160 -1.84 2.90 -11.89
C THR A 160 -0.75 3.22 -10.86
N ALA A 161 -1.02 4.15 -9.95
CA ALA A 161 -0.02 4.66 -9.02
C ALA A 161 0.07 3.89 -7.68
N GLY A 162 -0.81 2.90 -7.47
CA GLY A 162 -1.04 2.32 -6.15
C GLY A 162 -1.73 3.29 -5.18
N CYS A 163 -2.07 2.80 -3.99
CA CYS A 163 -2.62 3.54 -2.87
C CYS A 163 -1.58 3.67 -1.75
N ALA A 164 -0.61 4.56 -1.93
CA ALA A 164 0.31 4.95 -0.86
C ALA A 164 -0.28 6.16 -0.11
N ARG A 165 -0.83 5.95 1.10
CA ARG A 165 -1.37 7.06 1.92
C ARG A 165 -0.43 7.42 3.06
N SER A 166 -0.05 8.70 3.11
CA SER A 166 0.66 9.26 4.25
C SER A 166 -0.27 9.36 5.47
N PRO A 167 0.22 9.07 6.69
CA PRO A 167 -0.53 9.39 7.91
C PRO A 167 -0.69 10.89 8.13
N THR A 168 0.13 11.69 7.44
CA THR A 168 0.16 13.14 7.52
C THR A 168 -0.79 13.73 6.49
N VAL A 169 -1.56 14.74 6.92
CA VAL A 169 -2.45 15.52 6.06
C VAL A 169 -2.04 16.99 6.14
N ALA A 170 -2.27 17.75 5.07
CA ALA A 170 -2.10 19.21 5.12
C ALA A 170 -3.13 19.78 6.09
N LEU A 171 -2.67 20.58 7.04
CA LEU A 171 -3.49 21.16 8.10
C LEU A 171 -3.37 22.68 8.06
N ASP A 172 -4.50 23.36 8.17
CA ASP A 172 -4.52 24.78 8.49
C ASP A 172 -4.17 24.94 9.98
N ARG A 173 -3.04 25.60 10.22
CA ARG A 173 -2.49 25.81 11.57
C ARG A 173 -3.34 26.74 12.43
N ASP A 174 -4.11 27.63 11.81
CA ASP A 174 -4.92 28.65 12.46
C ASP A 174 -6.39 28.23 12.57
N ALA A 175 -6.78 27.15 11.88
CA ALA A 175 -8.08 26.54 12.04
C ALA A 175 -8.34 26.10 13.49
N PRO A 176 -9.61 26.03 13.92
CA PRO A 176 -9.98 25.48 15.22
C PRO A 176 -9.42 24.06 15.42
N ALA A 177 -8.90 23.78 16.61
CA ALA A 177 -8.30 22.48 16.93
C ALA A 177 -9.25 21.31 16.67
N LEU A 178 -10.57 21.50 16.86
CA LEU A 178 -11.57 20.49 16.51
C LEU A 178 -11.49 20.07 15.03
N ALA A 179 -11.47 21.04 14.12
CA ALA A 179 -11.40 20.79 12.69
C ALA A 179 -10.09 20.08 12.32
N GLY A 180 -8.96 20.50 12.89
CA GLY A 180 -7.67 19.84 12.66
C GLY A 180 -7.63 18.38 13.13
N TYR A 181 -8.17 18.09 14.32
CA TYR A 181 -8.29 16.70 14.80
C TYR A 181 -9.18 15.85 13.90
N GLN A 182 -10.29 16.41 13.40
CA GLN A 182 -11.17 15.68 12.48
C GLN A 182 -10.51 15.43 11.13
N ALA A 183 -9.79 16.39 10.56
CA ALA A 183 -9.04 16.21 9.32
C ALA A 183 -8.02 15.06 9.43
N VAL A 184 -7.27 15.01 10.55
CA VAL A 184 -6.36 13.90 10.85
C VAL A 184 -7.11 12.56 10.97
N LEU A 185 -8.21 12.52 11.72
CA LEU A 185 -8.99 11.30 11.89
C LEU A 185 -9.60 10.81 10.58
N ALA A 186 -10.09 11.72 9.73
CA ALA A 186 -10.57 11.41 8.39
C ALA A 186 -9.45 10.81 7.52
N ASN A 187 -8.27 11.43 7.48
CA ASN A 187 -7.12 10.89 6.73
C ASN A 187 -6.73 9.47 7.19
N LEU A 188 -6.71 9.23 8.50
CA LEU A 188 -6.41 7.89 9.04
C LEU A 188 -7.50 6.86 8.73
N THR A 189 -8.77 7.29 8.72
CA THR A 189 -9.92 6.44 8.38
C THR A 189 -9.86 6.01 6.93
N GLU A 190 -9.47 6.94 6.07
CA GLU A 190 -9.22 6.73 4.67
C GLU A 190 -8.08 5.73 4.42
N GLY A 191 -6.97 5.82 5.17
CA GLY A 191 -5.90 4.81 5.14
C GLY A 191 -6.33 3.44 5.67
N MET A 192 -7.16 3.40 6.71
CA MET A 192 -7.76 2.16 7.21
C MET A 192 -8.70 1.52 6.18
N ALA A 193 -9.57 2.32 5.55
CA ALA A 193 -10.54 1.86 4.56
C ALA A 193 -9.86 1.29 3.32
N ALA A 194 -8.77 1.92 2.88
CA ALA A 194 -7.97 1.46 1.75
C ALA A 194 -7.39 0.05 1.97
N ASN A 195 -7.10 -0.31 3.23
CA ASN A 195 -6.55 -1.63 3.57
C ASN A 195 -7.62 -2.65 4.02
N TRP A 196 -8.89 -2.26 4.06
CA TRP A 196 -9.97 -3.07 4.60
C TRP A 196 -10.20 -4.33 3.77
N GLN A 197 -10.45 -4.16 2.48
CA GLN A 197 -10.80 -5.29 1.63
C GLN A 197 -9.63 -6.26 1.46
N GLY A 198 -8.41 -5.75 1.26
CA GLY A 198 -7.23 -6.63 1.20
C GLY A 198 -6.94 -7.40 2.49
N THR A 199 -7.43 -6.90 3.65
CA THR A 199 -7.41 -7.66 4.91
C THR A 199 -8.48 -8.75 4.95
N VAL A 200 -9.69 -8.45 4.48
CA VAL A 200 -10.81 -9.41 4.41
C VAL A 200 -10.46 -10.56 3.46
N ASP A 201 -9.88 -10.23 2.31
CA ASP A 201 -9.50 -11.17 1.26
C ASP A 201 -8.17 -11.91 1.55
N ASP A 202 -7.53 -11.63 2.70
CA ASP A 202 -6.20 -12.10 3.08
C ASP A 202 -5.18 -11.98 1.92
N VAL A 203 -5.15 -10.83 1.22
CA VAL A 203 -4.35 -10.61 -0.01
C VAL A 203 -2.85 -10.73 0.26
N ASP A 204 -2.38 -10.05 1.29
CA ASP A 204 -1.05 -10.22 1.85
C ASP A 204 -1.04 -9.74 3.32
N PRO A 205 -0.03 -10.14 4.12
CA PRO A 205 0.04 -9.79 5.54
C PRO A 205 0.17 -8.28 5.84
N ASP A 206 0.58 -7.48 4.85
CA ASP A 206 0.80 -6.04 5.03
C ASP A 206 -0.52 -5.27 5.02
N PHE A 207 -1.57 -5.75 4.34
CA PHE A 207 -2.91 -5.16 4.47
C PHE A 207 -3.41 -5.15 5.93
N LEU A 208 -3.30 -6.29 6.61
CA LEU A 208 -3.66 -6.39 8.03
C LEU A 208 -2.72 -5.56 8.91
N HIS A 209 -1.43 -5.50 8.57
CA HIS A 209 -0.46 -4.64 9.25
C HIS A 209 -0.91 -3.17 9.21
N ASP A 210 -1.15 -2.65 8.02
CA ASP A 210 -1.45 -1.24 7.77
C ASP A 210 -2.82 -0.85 8.33
N LEU A 211 -3.82 -1.72 8.21
CA LEU A 211 -5.11 -1.55 8.89
C LEU A 211 -4.91 -1.39 10.40
N ARG A 212 -4.10 -2.25 11.03
CA ARG A 212 -3.81 -2.17 12.47
C ARG A 212 -3.02 -0.92 12.84
N VAL A 213 -2.11 -0.47 11.98
CA VAL A 213 -1.37 0.79 12.16
C VAL A 213 -2.34 1.97 12.16
N ALA A 214 -3.26 2.04 11.19
CA ALA A 214 -4.27 3.09 11.10
C ALA A 214 -5.19 3.10 12.33
N VAL A 215 -5.73 1.94 12.73
CA VAL A 215 -6.57 1.79 13.94
C VAL A 215 -5.83 2.27 15.20
N ARG A 216 -4.54 1.94 15.32
CA ARG A 216 -3.73 2.37 16.46
C ARG A 216 -3.51 3.89 16.47
N ARG A 217 -3.27 4.50 15.31
CA ARG A 217 -3.14 5.96 15.16
C ARG A 217 -4.46 6.66 15.50
N ILE A 218 -5.60 6.17 14.99
CA ILE A 218 -6.94 6.70 15.33
C ILE A 218 -7.15 6.70 16.85
N ARG A 219 -6.88 5.57 17.52
CA ARG A 219 -6.98 5.48 18.99
C ARG A 219 -6.05 6.46 19.71
N SER A 220 -4.85 6.66 19.20
CA SER A 220 -3.90 7.62 19.76
C SER A 220 -4.45 9.05 19.65
N VAL A 221 -4.93 9.45 18.47
CA VAL A 221 -5.51 10.79 18.24
C VAL A 221 -6.75 11.03 19.11
N LEU A 222 -7.66 10.04 19.20
CA LEU A 222 -8.82 10.10 20.11
C LEU A 222 -8.40 10.28 21.58
N ALA A 223 -7.35 9.59 22.03
CA ALA A 223 -6.85 9.72 23.40
C ALA A 223 -6.26 11.11 23.67
N GLN A 224 -5.56 11.71 22.69
CA GLN A 224 -4.98 13.05 22.80
C GLN A 224 -6.03 14.18 22.69
N GLY A 225 -7.18 13.89 22.08
CA GLY A 225 -8.27 14.83 21.86
C GLY A 225 -9.17 15.11 23.08
N LYS A 226 -8.80 14.73 24.32
CA LYS A 226 -9.68 14.82 25.51
C LYS A 226 -10.29 16.22 25.74
N ARG A 227 -9.54 17.29 25.47
CA ARG A 227 -10.00 18.69 25.65
C ARG A 227 -10.47 19.33 24.35
N VAL A 228 -10.45 18.61 23.23
CA VAL A 228 -10.78 19.13 21.90
C VAL A 228 -12.07 18.48 21.41
N LEU A 229 -12.11 17.14 21.39
CA LEU A 229 -13.23 16.36 20.91
C LEU A 229 -14.35 16.27 21.95
N PRO A 230 -15.62 16.23 21.52
CA PRO A 230 -16.75 15.95 22.40
C PRO A 230 -16.57 14.62 23.16
N ALA A 231 -16.96 14.61 24.45
CA ALA A 231 -16.61 13.51 25.35
C ALA A 231 -17.30 12.17 25.01
N GLU A 232 -18.55 12.22 24.54
CA GLU A 232 -19.33 11.03 24.20
C GLU A 232 -18.79 10.34 22.94
N PRO A 233 -18.66 11.01 21.77
CA PRO A 233 -18.09 10.40 20.56
C PRO A 233 -16.69 9.85 20.80
N ARG A 234 -15.84 10.62 21.51
CA ARG A 234 -14.47 10.19 21.84
C ARG A 234 -14.45 8.87 22.62
N ARG A 235 -15.35 8.70 23.60
CA ARG A 235 -15.44 7.47 24.40
C ARG A 235 -15.98 6.32 23.56
N ARG A 236 -17.14 6.52 22.92
CA ARG A 236 -17.83 5.52 22.10
C ARG A 236 -16.93 4.99 20.97
N PHE A 237 -16.36 5.87 20.17
CA PHE A 237 -15.46 5.45 19.09
C PHE A 237 -14.13 4.91 19.62
N GLY A 238 -13.64 5.43 20.75
CA GLY A 238 -12.48 4.87 21.44
C GLY A 238 -12.65 3.40 21.81
N GLU A 239 -13.84 3.01 22.28
CA GLU A 239 -14.21 1.61 22.57
C GLU A 239 -14.37 0.78 21.29
N GLY A 240 -15.03 1.34 20.27
CA GLY A 240 -15.19 0.70 18.96
C GLY A 240 -13.85 0.34 18.31
N PHE A 241 -12.93 1.30 18.22
CA PHE A 241 -11.60 1.07 17.66
C PHE A 241 -10.71 0.21 18.58
N ARG A 242 -10.93 0.21 19.90
CA ARG A 242 -10.28 -0.74 20.81
C ARG A 242 -10.69 -2.17 20.47
N TRP A 243 -11.99 -2.41 20.27
CA TRP A 243 -12.50 -3.71 19.84
C TRP A 243 -11.94 -4.12 18.46
N LEU A 244 -11.96 -3.23 17.47
CA LEU A 244 -11.39 -3.49 16.14
C LEU A 244 -9.89 -3.87 16.21
N GLY A 245 -9.13 -3.19 17.08
CA GLY A 245 -7.72 -3.53 17.32
C GLY A 245 -7.50 -4.87 18.04
N HIS A 246 -8.51 -5.35 18.78
CA HIS A 246 -8.46 -6.65 19.48
C HIS A 246 -8.74 -7.81 18.53
N ILE A 247 -9.81 -7.73 17.72
CA ILE A 247 -10.18 -8.81 16.79
C ILE A 247 -9.10 -9.09 15.74
N THR A 248 -8.32 -8.06 15.38
CA THR A 248 -7.18 -8.17 14.44
C THR A 248 -5.92 -8.75 15.07
N GLY A 249 -5.91 -9.03 16.37
CA GLY A 249 -4.71 -9.46 17.12
C GLY A 249 -4.22 -10.84 16.70
N ARG A 250 -5.08 -11.85 16.84
CA ARG A 250 -4.72 -13.26 16.62
C ARG A 250 -4.17 -13.51 15.21
N ALA A 251 -4.87 -13.03 14.18
CA ALA A 251 -4.45 -13.20 12.79
C ALA A 251 -3.07 -12.54 12.55
N ARG A 252 -2.85 -11.32 13.07
CA ARG A 252 -1.57 -10.64 12.91
C ARG A 252 -0.43 -11.31 13.67
N ASP A 253 -0.69 -11.84 14.86
CA ASP A 253 0.33 -12.55 15.62
C ASP A 253 0.78 -13.80 14.86
N LEU A 254 -0.16 -14.56 14.29
CA LEU A 254 0.14 -15.72 13.44
C LEU A 254 0.91 -15.33 12.17
N ASP A 255 0.52 -14.24 11.48
CA ASP A 255 1.29 -13.72 10.34
C ASP A 255 2.75 -13.45 10.72
N VAL A 256 2.97 -12.74 11.83
CA VAL A 256 4.32 -12.39 12.30
C VAL A 256 5.11 -13.65 12.66
N TYR A 257 4.50 -14.63 13.32
CA TYR A 257 5.20 -15.87 13.66
C TYR A 257 5.64 -16.67 12.44
N VAL A 258 4.77 -16.78 11.43
CA VAL A 258 5.08 -17.52 10.20
C VAL A 258 6.12 -16.79 9.35
N ILE A 259 5.99 -15.48 9.17
CA ILE A 259 6.89 -14.67 8.34
C ILE A 259 8.30 -14.59 8.95
N GLU A 260 8.39 -14.34 10.26
CA GLU A 260 9.67 -14.18 10.95
C GLU A 260 10.23 -15.52 11.46
N TRP A 261 9.67 -16.66 11.04
CA TRP A 261 10.06 -17.98 11.53
C TRP A 261 11.56 -18.23 11.41
N ASP A 262 12.11 -18.01 10.22
CA ASP A 262 13.54 -18.21 9.93
C ASP A 262 14.42 -17.36 10.86
N ARG A 263 13.98 -16.14 11.18
CA ARG A 263 14.68 -15.27 12.13
C ARG A 263 14.60 -15.81 13.56
N TYR A 264 13.48 -16.39 13.98
CA TYR A 264 13.34 -16.96 15.32
C TYR A 264 14.21 -18.19 15.53
N VAL A 265 14.38 -19.02 14.49
CA VAL A 265 15.17 -20.26 14.59
C VAL A 265 16.64 -20.07 14.21
N ALA A 266 17.02 -19.00 13.49
CA ALA A 266 18.40 -18.73 13.09
C ALA A 266 19.44 -18.77 14.24
N PRO A 267 19.14 -18.34 15.48
CA PRO A 267 20.09 -18.43 16.60
C PRO A 267 20.24 -19.84 17.19
N LEU A 268 19.39 -20.79 16.81
CA LEU A 268 19.33 -22.12 17.41
C LEU A 268 20.23 -23.13 16.68
N PRO A 269 20.72 -24.17 17.37
CA PRO A 269 21.32 -25.33 16.72
C PRO A 269 20.37 -25.98 15.70
N ALA A 270 20.92 -26.54 14.61
CA ALA A 270 20.14 -27.04 13.49
C ALA A 270 19.18 -28.19 13.86
N ASP A 271 19.57 -29.05 14.79
CA ASP A 271 18.75 -30.13 15.34
C ASP A 271 17.56 -29.59 16.14
N VAL A 272 17.78 -28.54 16.95
CA VAL A 272 16.72 -27.86 17.70
C VAL A 272 15.76 -27.14 16.75
N ALA A 273 16.28 -26.43 15.75
CA ALA A 273 15.47 -25.75 14.74
C ALA A 273 14.59 -26.76 13.96
N ALA A 274 15.16 -27.90 13.57
CA ALA A 274 14.41 -28.96 12.89
C ALA A 274 13.33 -29.57 13.78
N ALA A 275 13.61 -29.77 15.08
CA ALA A 275 12.63 -30.30 16.05
C ALA A 275 11.43 -29.37 16.26
N LEU A 276 11.55 -28.07 15.94
CA LEU A 276 10.47 -27.09 16.02
C LEU A 276 9.57 -27.05 14.77
N GLY A 277 9.87 -27.81 13.71
CA GLY A 277 9.04 -27.90 12.50
C GLY A 277 7.54 -28.08 12.76
N PRO A 278 7.11 -29.00 13.65
CA PRO A 278 5.69 -29.17 14.00
C PRO A 278 5.02 -27.91 14.57
N VAL A 279 5.77 -27.00 15.17
CA VAL A 279 5.26 -25.71 15.66
C VAL A 279 4.94 -24.79 14.48
N LEU A 280 5.83 -24.71 13.49
CA LEU A 280 5.56 -23.96 12.27
C LEU A 280 4.33 -24.50 11.55
N ASP A 281 4.21 -25.82 11.42
CA ASP A 281 3.04 -26.47 10.81
C ASP A 281 1.75 -26.14 11.58
N HIS A 282 1.79 -26.16 12.91
CA HIS A 282 0.65 -25.78 13.74
C HIS A 282 0.24 -24.31 13.54
N LEU A 283 1.23 -23.40 13.52
CA LEU A 283 0.99 -21.97 13.30
C LEU A 283 0.43 -21.70 11.90
N GLY A 284 1.01 -22.33 10.88
CA GLY A 284 0.56 -22.27 9.49
C GLY A 284 -0.85 -22.83 9.32
N GLY A 285 -1.18 -23.95 9.97
CA GLY A 285 -2.52 -24.53 9.96
C GLY A 285 -3.57 -23.71 10.71
N ALA A 286 -3.18 -22.97 11.76
CA ALA A 286 -4.08 -22.10 12.51
C ALA A 286 -4.35 -20.75 11.83
N ARG A 287 -3.47 -20.31 10.94
CA ARG A 287 -3.53 -19.00 10.26
C ARG A 287 -4.80 -18.83 9.41
N PRO A 288 -5.19 -19.74 8.50
CA PRO A 288 -6.39 -19.57 7.68
C PRO A 288 -7.67 -19.40 8.50
N ALA A 289 -7.84 -20.20 9.57
CA ALA A 289 -9.01 -20.11 10.44
C ALA A 289 -9.07 -18.77 11.19
N ALA A 290 -7.92 -18.23 11.61
CA ALA A 290 -7.86 -16.93 12.25
C ALA A 290 -8.21 -15.78 11.29
N HIS A 291 -7.75 -15.84 10.03
CA HIS A 291 -8.10 -14.86 9.00
C HIS A 291 -9.56 -14.96 8.59
N ALA A 292 -10.12 -16.16 8.43
CA ALA A 292 -11.55 -16.35 8.15
C ALA A 292 -12.44 -15.79 9.28
N SER A 293 -12.06 -16.02 10.54
CA SER A 293 -12.76 -15.44 11.69
C SER A 293 -12.66 -13.91 11.71
N LEU A 294 -11.50 -13.35 11.34
CA LEU A 294 -11.32 -11.91 11.24
C LEU A 294 -12.17 -11.32 10.12
N ALA A 295 -12.17 -11.93 8.93
CA ALA A 295 -12.98 -11.50 7.79
C ALA A 295 -14.46 -11.43 8.16
N ALA A 296 -15.00 -12.46 8.82
CA ALA A 296 -16.39 -12.48 9.29
C ALA A 296 -16.72 -11.33 10.26
N GLU A 297 -15.80 -10.97 11.16
CA GLU A 297 -15.98 -9.84 12.08
C GLU A 297 -15.90 -8.49 11.36
N LEU A 298 -15.02 -8.34 10.36
CA LEU A 298 -14.90 -7.14 9.54
C LEU A 298 -16.14 -6.93 8.64
N GLU A 299 -16.68 -7.99 8.05
CA GLU A 299 -17.92 -7.93 7.25
C GLU A 299 -19.20 -7.92 8.10
N GLY A 300 -19.04 -8.21 9.40
CA GLY A 300 -20.11 -8.24 10.38
C GLY A 300 -20.86 -6.91 10.56
N SER A 301 -22.08 -7.00 11.07
CA SER A 301 -22.95 -5.84 11.31
C SER A 301 -22.34 -4.83 12.28
N ARG A 302 -21.59 -5.31 13.29
CA ARG A 302 -20.91 -4.45 14.27
C ARG A 302 -19.86 -3.55 13.61
N SER A 303 -18.99 -4.10 12.75
CA SER A 303 -18.00 -3.33 12.01
C SER A 303 -18.65 -2.31 11.08
N ARG A 304 -19.64 -2.74 10.28
CA ARG A 304 -20.38 -1.86 9.38
C ARG A 304 -21.05 -0.70 10.11
N ARG A 305 -21.70 -0.98 11.25
CA ARG A 305 -22.33 0.05 12.08
C ARG A 305 -21.30 1.02 12.65
N LEU A 306 -20.21 0.51 13.22
CA LEU A 306 -19.13 1.35 13.76
C LEU A 306 -18.58 2.31 12.68
N LEU A 307 -18.28 1.80 11.50
CA LEU A 307 -17.73 2.61 10.40
C LEU A 307 -18.74 3.61 9.83
N ALA A 308 -20.02 3.24 9.72
CA ALA A 308 -21.06 4.14 9.25
C ALA A 308 -21.24 5.32 10.22
N GLU A 309 -21.42 5.03 11.52
CA GLU A 309 -21.58 6.06 12.55
C GLU A 309 -20.33 6.94 12.68
N TRP A 310 -19.16 6.34 12.53
CA TRP A 310 -17.88 7.05 12.53
C TRP A 310 -17.75 8.04 11.37
N ARG A 311 -18.09 7.62 10.15
CA ARG A 311 -18.06 8.49 8.95
C ARG A 311 -19.06 9.64 9.05
N VAL A 312 -20.25 9.37 9.60
CA VAL A 312 -21.25 10.42 9.87
C VAL A 312 -20.68 11.46 10.83
N TRP A 313 -20.10 11.03 11.96
CA TRP A 313 -19.51 11.95 12.94
C TRP A 313 -18.31 12.74 12.39
N LEU A 314 -17.49 12.14 11.52
CA LEU A 314 -16.41 12.87 10.85
C LEU A 314 -16.92 13.95 9.88
N SER A 315 -18.10 13.74 9.29
CA SER A 315 -18.71 14.67 8.33
C SER A 315 -19.53 15.78 9.01
N ASP A 316 -20.12 15.49 10.17
CA ASP A 316 -20.86 16.46 10.99
C ASP A 316 -20.48 16.31 12.48
N PRO A 317 -19.58 17.17 13.01
CA PRO A 317 -19.13 17.11 14.40
C PRO A 317 -20.20 17.47 15.42
N SER A 318 -21.28 18.15 15.01
CA SER A 318 -22.30 18.66 15.94
C SER A 318 -23.12 17.54 16.58
N GLY A 319 -23.19 16.37 15.92
CA GLY A 319 -23.82 15.15 16.40
C GLY A 319 -22.98 14.43 17.47
N GLY A 320 -22.89 15.00 18.68
CA GLY A 320 -22.11 14.36 19.75
C GLY A 320 -21.96 15.12 21.06
N GLY A 321 -22.65 16.26 21.21
CA GLY A 321 -22.56 17.12 22.39
C GLY A 321 -21.54 18.24 22.26
N SER A 322 -21.38 19.01 23.33
CA SER A 322 -20.54 20.21 23.33
C SER A 322 -19.06 19.87 23.10
N PRO A 323 -18.36 20.64 22.24
CA PRO A 323 -16.91 20.53 22.07
C PRO A 323 -16.15 20.69 23.39
N GLY A 324 -14.92 20.19 23.42
CA GLY A 324 -14.05 20.35 24.59
C GLY A 324 -13.57 21.80 24.76
N SER A 325 -13.00 22.12 25.92
CA SER A 325 -12.59 23.49 26.28
C SER A 325 -11.49 24.09 25.40
N GLU A 326 -10.72 23.27 24.67
CA GLU A 326 -9.66 23.70 23.75
C GLU A 326 -10.09 23.59 22.28
N ALA A 327 -11.37 23.30 21.98
CA ALA A 327 -11.86 23.03 20.63
C ALA A 327 -11.74 24.21 19.66
N SER A 328 -11.98 25.43 20.16
CA SER A 328 -11.94 26.68 19.39
C SER A 328 -10.57 27.35 19.36
N ARG A 329 -9.59 26.85 20.13
CA ARG A 329 -8.21 27.35 20.08
C ARG A 329 -7.59 27.00 18.73
N ALA A 330 -6.64 27.82 18.28
CA ALA A 330 -5.88 27.53 17.07
C ALA A 330 -5.17 26.17 17.20
N LEU A 331 -5.22 25.37 16.14
CA LEU A 331 -4.69 24.01 16.13
C LEU A 331 -3.22 23.96 16.55
N HIS A 332 -2.40 24.86 16.02
CA HIS A 332 -0.96 24.85 16.29
C HIS A 332 -0.63 25.05 17.77
N GLU A 333 -1.37 25.89 18.49
CA GLU A 333 -1.15 26.09 19.93
C GLU A 333 -1.44 24.81 20.71
N VAL A 334 -2.58 24.18 20.42
CA VAL A 334 -3.00 22.95 21.11
C VAL A 334 -2.02 21.83 20.83
N VAL A 335 -1.60 21.65 19.58
CA VAL A 335 -0.66 20.62 19.16
C VAL A 335 0.73 20.86 19.77
N ALA A 336 1.24 22.10 19.73
CA ALA A 336 2.53 22.46 20.33
C ALA A 336 2.54 22.18 21.85
N ASP A 337 1.49 22.61 22.57
CA ASP A 337 1.35 22.34 24.01
C ASP A 337 1.34 20.84 24.32
N ARG A 338 0.75 20.02 23.43
CA ARG A 338 0.67 18.56 23.59
C ARG A 338 2.00 17.90 23.28
N ILE A 339 2.67 18.29 22.20
CA ILE A 339 4.01 17.79 21.84
C ILE A 339 5.01 18.10 22.95
N ALA A 340 5.04 19.35 23.43
CA ALA A 340 5.97 19.76 24.48
C ALA A 340 5.75 18.96 25.78
N ARG A 341 4.49 18.69 26.16
CA ARG A 341 4.18 17.84 27.32
C ARG A 341 4.59 16.38 27.12
N ALA A 342 4.32 15.81 25.94
CA ALA A 342 4.69 14.44 25.62
C ALA A 342 6.22 14.27 25.59
N GLN A 343 6.94 15.23 25.00
CA GLN A 343 8.40 15.26 24.98
C GLN A 343 8.99 15.33 26.38
N ARG A 344 8.50 16.24 27.24
CA ARG A 344 8.96 16.32 28.64
C ARG A 344 8.79 15.00 29.36
N ARG A 345 7.62 14.37 29.26
CA ARG A 345 7.37 13.07 29.90
C ARG A 345 8.34 11.98 29.43
N VAL A 346 8.61 11.91 28.13
CA VAL A 346 9.56 10.95 27.56
C VAL A 346 10.98 11.21 28.09
N LEU A 347 11.41 12.47 28.14
CA LEU A 347 12.74 12.85 28.64
C LEU A 347 12.87 12.56 30.14
N ASP A 348 11.88 12.92 30.94
CA ASP A 348 11.88 12.72 32.40
C ASP A 348 11.90 11.22 32.73
N ALA A 349 11.04 10.43 32.08
CA ALA A 349 11.01 8.98 32.26
C ALA A 349 12.30 8.32 31.73
N GLY A 350 12.86 8.80 30.61
CA GLY A 350 14.12 8.31 30.07
C GLY A 350 15.32 8.57 30.98
N ARG A 351 15.37 9.75 31.61
CA ARG A 351 16.41 10.10 32.60
C ARG A 351 16.32 9.26 33.88
N ALA A 352 15.14 8.73 34.18
CA ALA A 352 14.93 7.87 35.35
C ALA A 352 15.30 6.39 35.10
N ILE A 353 15.72 6.02 33.88
CA ILE A 353 16.17 4.66 33.56
C ILE A 353 17.63 4.48 33.98
N GLY A 354 17.86 3.48 34.82
CA GLY A 354 19.17 2.89 35.11
C GLY A 354 19.14 1.36 35.03
N ASP A 355 20.23 0.71 35.42
CA ASP A 355 20.44 -0.74 35.27
C ASP A 355 19.39 -1.60 36.00
N ASP A 356 18.86 -1.13 37.13
CA ASP A 356 17.86 -1.84 37.95
C ASP A 356 16.40 -1.48 37.62
N THR A 357 16.15 -0.84 36.47
CA THR A 357 14.81 -0.36 36.12
C THR A 357 13.86 -1.52 35.84
N PRO A 358 12.68 -1.58 36.49
CA PRO A 358 11.67 -2.59 36.19
C PRO A 358 11.21 -2.54 34.73
N VAL A 359 10.93 -3.72 34.15
CA VAL A 359 10.46 -3.86 32.75
C VAL A 359 9.19 -3.04 32.50
N GLU A 360 8.36 -2.88 33.52
CA GLU A 360 7.13 -2.09 33.49
C GLU A 360 7.41 -0.61 33.17
N HIS A 361 8.47 -0.03 33.72
CA HIS A 361 8.86 1.36 33.45
C HIS A 361 9.38 1.52 32.02
N LEU A 362 10.16 0.55 31.51
CA LEU A 362 10.58 0.51 30.11
C LEU A 362 9.37 0.40 29.17
N HIS A 363 8.37 -0.39 29.55
CA HIS A 363 7.14 -0.54 28.78
C HIS A 363 6.31 0.75 28.76
N GLU A 364 6.18 1.46 29.87
CA GLU A 364 5.52 2.77 29.92
C GLU A 364 6.26 3.83 29.11
N LEU A 365 7.60 3.92 29.22
CA LEU A 365 8.38 4.82 28.38
C LEU A 365 8.15 4.54 26.89
N ARG A 366 8.16 3.27 26.48
CA ARG A 366 7.86 2.87 25.09
C ARG A 366 6.46 3.30 24.66
N LYS A 367 5.46 3.26 25.55
CA LYS A 367 4.11 3.77 25.24
C LYS A 367 4.13 5.29 25.06
N ASP A 368 4.83 6.02 25.91
CA ASP A 368 4.95 7.48 25.81
C ASP A 368 5.71 7.93 24.57
N ALA A 369 6.82 7.27 24.23
CA ALA A 369 7.56 7.52 22.99
C ALA A 369 6.68 7.29 21.75
N LYS A 370 5.86 6.22 21.75
CA LYS A 370 4.89 5.98 20.67
C LYS A 370 3.83 7.08 20.58
N ARG A 371 3.33 7.57 21.72
CA ARG A 371 2.35 8.68 21.75
C ARG A 371 2.96 9.94 21.14
N LEU A 372 4.19 10.29 21.51
CA LEU A 372 4.92 11.43 20.93
C LEU A 372 5.10 11.26 19.43
N ARG A 373 5.58 10.09 18.99
CA ARG A 373 5.74 9.79 17.57
C ARG A 373 4.43 9.97 16.78
N TYR A 374 3.30 9.47 17.29
CA TYR A 374 2.02 9.63 16.60
C TYR A 374 1.53 11.08 16.57
N LEU A 375 1.81 11.88 17.59
CA LEU A 375 1.53 13.32 17.52
C LEU A 375 2.33 13.98 16.38
N LEU A 376 3.62 13.66 16.26
CA LEU A 376 4.48 14.20 15.21
C LEU A 376 4.07 13.70 13.81
N GLU A 377 3.82 12.40 13.64
CA GLU A 377 3.43 11.83 12.35
C GLU A 377 2.06 12.37 11.86
N CYS A 378 1.09 12.50 12.77
CA CYS A 378 -0.27 12.88 12.40
C CYS A 378 -0.47 14.39 12.27
N PHE A 379 0.27 15.20 13.03
CA PHE A 379 0.10 16.66 13.05
C PHE A 379 1.32 17.45 12.54
N GLY A 380 2.43 16.80 12.17
CA GLY A 380 3.66 17.45 11.71
C GLY A 380 3.68 17.89 10.25
N GLY A 381 2.56 17.79 9.52
CA GLY A 381 2.44 18.16 8.11
C GLY A 381 2.20 19.64 7.82
N SER A 382 2.48 20.49 8.80
CA SER A 382 2.23 21.93 8.78
C SER A 382 3.49 22.73 8.50
#